data_AF-A0AAU9QTS9-F1
#
_entry.id   AF-A0AAU9QTS9-F1
#
_cell.length_a   1.000
_cell.length_b   1.000
_cell.length_c   1.000
_cell.angle_alpha   90.00
_cell.angle_beta   90.00
_cell.angle_gamma   90.00
#
_symmetry.space_group_name_H-M   'P 1'
#
loop_
_entity.id
_entity.type
_entity.pdbx_description
1 polymer ?
#
loop_
_entity_poly.entity_id
_entity_poly.type
_entity_poly.pdbx_seq_one_letter_code
_entity_poly.pdbx_strand_id
1 'polypeptide(L)'
;MSVQSTQSQASTELEIWKAFFPATEVYIRTVLDCARYWVDENVGLRELFFFMSVATADSLRAEKGINDPRAPLNADLNSVRESLYALANIQGTFDPFLPTAYYKVRFDTKSGRYLMNICLNYKGRVHLAKLNGLVKCVTPALVCKKDKFTYNGKRMAPEHTYPQLAPLSERGDVIGAYCVATRPDGEVIVTFVNQNELEQLKSMAESQEFHQQWPAKMLMKSAINQAEREWYTKEMAPVNIEHEPLLRLSGTKALIEPFMELLNEQGKAMDKFAKIVAYAMTFFPDSHSAREEGENLLMMLASNPAMQKCKSFSIARALLVASKYRISLSKTKEQTYTTILKSGVHTLEIDLMYQGMRDIAFSGITNTSREKVTKLQAELIYSKDRVLFDPSTNIPHVMEQDLQDRGDLLGGFVVITRSEEKEVIFVSAETMAKVADCSKGNVKSTWPKQYARKTLLRQTFSSWL
;
A
#
# COMPACT_ATOMS: atom_id res chain seq x y z
N MET A 1 34.37 -18.58 16.89
CA MET A 1 33.52 -19.22 15.86
C MET A 1 32.36 -18.34 15.37
N SER A 2 32.06 -17.16 15.96
CA SER A 2 30.95 -16.28 15.52
C SER A 2 31.25 -15.29 14.39
N VAL A 3 32.53 -15.00 14.10
CA VAL A 3 32.93 -14.02 13.06
C VAL A 3 33.04 -14.65 11.66
N GLN A 4 33.36 -15.95 11.58
CA GLN A 4 33.44 -16.68 10.31
C GLN A 4 32.05 -17.02 9.72
N SER A 5 31.03 -17.21 10.57
CA SER A 5 29.66 -17.48 10.10
C SER A 5 28.98 -16.26 9.49
N THR A 6 29.20 -15.06 10.05
CA THR A 6 28.63 -13.79 9.58
C THR A 6 29.24 -13.32 8.27
N GLN A 7 30.56 -13.48 8.06
CA GLN A 7 31.20 -13.15 6.78
C GLN A 7 30.78 -14.08 5.64
N SER A 8 30.60 -15.38 5.92
CA SER A 8 30.12 -16.38 4.96
C SER A 8 28.70 -16.09 4.49
N GLN A 9 27.84 -15.70 5.43
CA GLN A 9 26.46 -15.31 5.15
C GLN A 9 26.43 -14.04 4.29
N ALA A 10 27.03 -12.92 4.74
CA ALA A 10 27.04 -11.66 3.98
C ALA A 10 27.57 -11.77 2.55
N SER A 11 28.59 -12.62 2.32
CA SER A 11 29.10 -12.95 0.98
C SER A 11 28.04 -13.65 0.11
N THR A 12 27.24 -14.54 0.73
CA THR A 12 26.14 -15.26 0.09
C THR A 12 24.97 -14.34 -0.27
N GLU A 13 24.54 -13.43 0.64
CA GLU A 13 23.49 -12.45 0.32
C GLU A 13 23.86 -11.56 -0.87
N LEU A 14 25.10 -11.07 -0.90
CA LEU A 14 25.57 -10.20 -1.97
C LEU A 14 25.49 -10.87 -3.35
N GLU A 15 25.99 -12.10 -3.46
CA GLU A 15 25.97 -12.85 -4.72
C GLU A 15 24.53 -13.15 -5.18
N ILE A 16 23.62 -13.40 -4.24
CA ILE A 16 22.20 -13.54 -4.55
C ILE A 16 21.61 -12.22 -5.06
N TRP A 17 21.89 -11.08 -4.40
CA TRP A 17 21.35 -9.78 -4.79
C TRP A 17 21.88 -9.27 -6.13
N LYS A 18 23.13 -9.58 -6.47
CA LYS A 18 23.71 -9.33 -7.80
C LYS A 18 22.96 -10.05 -8.92
N ALA A 19 22.34 -11.19 -8.64
CA ALA A 19 21.49 -11.90 -9.62
C ALA A 19 20.09 -11.26 -9.79
N PHE A 20 19.65 -10.45 -8.83
CA PHE A 20 18.35 -9.78 -8.87
C PHE A 20 18.43 -8.37 -9.46
N PHE A 21 19.43 -7.61 -9.05
CA PHE A 21 19.48 -6.17 -9.24
C PHE A 21 20.65 -5.78 -10.15
N PRO A 22 20.40 -5.07 -11.27
CA PRO A 22 21.43 -4.57 -12.17
C PRO A 22 22.08 -3.29 -11.61
N ALA A 23 22.60 -3.37 -10.38
CA ALA A 23 23.29 -2.29 -9.68
C ALA A 23 24.77 -2.63 -9.50
N THR A 24 25.60 -1.63 -9.24
CA THR A 24 27.02 -1.87 -8.93
C THR A 24 27.14 -2.66 -7.64
N GLU A 25 28.19 -3.48 -7.51
CA GLU A 25 28.43 -4.24 -6.29
C GLU A 25 28.55 -3.34 -5.06
N VAL A 26 29.19 -2.17 -5.22
CA VAL A 26 29.33 -1.17 -4.14
C VAL A 26 27.96 -0.64 -3.70
N TYR A 27 27.04 -0.41 -4.63
CA TYR A 27 25.67 0.00 -4.31
C TYR A 27 24.93 -1.10 -3.55
N ILE A 28 24.98 -2.35 -4.03
CA ILE A 28 24.31 -3.48 -3.37
C ILE A 28 24.85 -3.71 -1.96
N ARG A 29 26.18 -3.73 -1.78
CA ARG A 29 26.81 -3.82 -0.46
C ARG A 29 26.35 -2.69 0.46
N THR A 30 26.33 -1.46 -0.05
CA THR A 30 25.87 -0.29 0.69
C THR A 30 24.43 -0.45 1.19
N VAL A 31 23.53 -0.96 0.34
CA VAL A 31 22.14 -1.20 0.71
C VAL A 31 22.04 -2.36 1.72
N LEU A 32 22.71 -3.48 1.49
CA LEU A 32 22.70 -4.63 2.41
C LEU A 32 23.20 -4.25 3.81
N ASP A 33 24.28 -3.45 3.90
CA ASP A 33 24.81 -2.94 5.17
C ASP A 33 23.80 -2.06 5.95
N CYS A 34 22.76 -1.55 5.29
CA CYS A 34 21.70 -0.78 5.94
C CYS A 34 20.66 -1.66 6.66
N ALA A 35 20.70 -2.99 6.50
CA ALA A 35 19.72 -3.88 7.14
C ALA A 35 19.74 -3.75 8.68
N ARG A 36 20.92 -3.47 9.24
CA ARG A 36 21.16 -3.18 10.66
C ARG A 36 20.45 -1.94 11.22
N TYR A 37 19.86 -1.11 10.36
CA TYR A 37 19.06 0.04 10.82
C TYR A 37 17.70 -0.37 11.36
N TRP A 38 17.24 -1.59 11.04
CA TRP A 38 16.04 -2.17 11.64
C TRP A 38 16.39 -2.90 12.93
N VAL A 39 15.44 -2.95 13.87
CA VAL A 39 15.55 -3.71 15.11
C VAL A 39 15.82 -5.20 14.83
N ASP A 40 15.18 -5.73 13.79
CA ASP A 40 15.42 -7.06 13.26
C ASP A 40 16.06 -6.95 11.87
N GLU A 41 17.27 -7.50 11.72
CA GLU A 41 18.02 -7.43 10.46
C GLU A 41 17.34 -8.17 9.31
N ASN A 42 16.62 -9.26 9.55
CA ASN A 42 15.86 -9.96 8.52
C ASN A 42 14.64 -9.15 8.08
N VAL A 43 13.99 -8.43 9.00
CA VAL A 43 12.99 -7.43 8.61
C VAL A 43 13.63 -6.36 7.74
N GLY A 44 14.81 -5.86 8.14
CA GLY A 44 15.60 -4.91 7.34
C GLY A 44 15.88 -5.42 5.93
N LEU A 45 16.40 -6.64 5.78
CA LEU A 45 16.67 -7.27 4.48
C LEU A 45 15.41 -7.33 3.59
N ARG A 46 14.25 -7.68 4.15
CA ARG A 46 12.99 -7.70 3.40
C ARG A 46 12.56 -6.30 2.95
N GLU A 47 12.62 -5.31 3.84
CA GLU A 47 12.25 -3.93 3.51
C GLU A 47 13.20 -3.30 2.48
N LEU A 48 14.49 -3.59 2.59
CA LEU A 48 15.49 -3.18 1.60
C LEU A 48 15.28 -3.87 0.25
N PHE A 49 14.80 -5.12 0.22
CA PHE A 49 14.44 -5.78 -1.04
C PHE A 49 13.26 -5.08 -1.73
N PHE A 50 12.26 -4.61 -0.95
CA PHE A 50 11.16 -3.81 -1.50
C PHE A 50 11.66 -2.48 -2.06
N PHE A 51 12.51 -1.76 -1.32
CA PHE A 51 13.17 -0.56 -1.82
C PHE A 51 13.93 -0.82 -3.13
N MET A 52 14.80 -1.84 -3.16
CA MET A 52 15.59 -2.18 -4.34
C MET A 52 14.73 -2.56 -5.53
N SER A 53 13.59 -3.23 -5.30
CA SER A 53 12.64 -3.58 -6.36
C SER A 53 12.04 -2.34 -7.02
N VAL A 54 11.65 -1.33 -6.23
CA VAL A 54 11.11 -0.06 -6.74
C VAL A 54 12.20 0.76 -7.42
N ALA A 55 13.35 0.95 -6.74
CA ALA A 55 14.50 1.69 -7.28
C ALA A 55 15.00 1.12 -8.61
N THR A 56 15.05 -0.21 -8.73
CA THR A 56 15.44 -0.90 -9.96
C THR A 56 14.41 -0.74 -11.06
N ALA A 57 13.12 -0.91 -10.75
CA ALA A 57 12.07 -0.75 -11.73
C ALA A 57 12.06 0.67 -12.32
N ASP A 58 12.21 1.69 -11.50
CA ASP A 58 12.24 3.08 -11.95
C ASP A 58 13.54 3.42 -12.68
N SER A 59 14.68 2.90 -12.24
CA SER A 59 15.95 3.05 -12.97
C SER A 59 15.87 2.44 -14.37
N LEU A 60 15.24 1.27 -14.51
CA LEU A 60 15.04 0.65 -15.81
C LEU A 60 14.03 1.40 -16.70
N ARG A 61 13.12 2.18 -16.12
CA ARG A 61 12.13 3.01 -16.84
C ARG A 61 12.63 4.43 -17.13
N ALA A 62 13.75 4.85 -16.56
CA ALA A 62 14.34 6.16 -16.80
C ALA A 62 14.69 6.33 -18.29
N GLU A 63 14.79 7.58 -18.75
CA GLU A 63 14.99 7.91 -20.16
C GLU A 63 16.23 7.23 -20.75
N LYS A 64 17.33 7.20 -19.98
CA LYS A 64 18.59 6.51 -20.35
C LYS A 64 18.74 5.14 -19.65
N GLY A 65 17.64 4.58 -19.15
CA GLY A 65 17.63 3.37 -18.35
C GLY A 65 18.56 3.45 -17.14
N ILE A 66 19.23 2.35 -16.82
CA ILE A 66 20.17 2.27 -15.69
C ILE A 66 21.38 3.21 -15.80
N ASN A 67 21.62 3.81 -16.96
CA ASN A 67 22.72 4.76 -17.17
C ASN A 67 22.28 6.21 -16.95
N ASP A 68 21.00 6.45 -16.63
CA ASP A 68 20.51 7.80 -16.33
C ASP A 68 21.12 8.29 -15.00
N PRO A 69 21.81 9.43 -14.95
CA PRO A 69 22.34 9.98 -13.70
C PRO A 69 21.26 10.26 -12.63
N ARG A 70 20.01 10.45 -13.04
CA ARG A 70 18.85 10.65 -12.16
C ARG A 70 18.23 9.33 -11.70
N ALA A 71 18.68 8.19 -12.25
CA ALA A 71 18.19 6.90 -11.84
C ALA A 71 18.51 6.65 -10.35
N PRO A 72 17.56 6.10 -9.56
CA PRO A 72 17.77 5.74 -8.16
C PRO A 72 19.03 4.92 -7.90
N LEU A 73 19.37 3.97 -8.79
CA LEU A 73 20.55 3.13 -8.67
C LEU A 73 21.89 3.86 -8.87
N ASN A 74 21.85 5.12 -9.33
CA ASN A 74 23.02 5.98 -9.55
C ASN A 74 23.12 7.14 -8.54
N ALA A 75 22.24 7.17 -7.53
CA ALA A 75 22.30 8.19 -6.48
C ALA A 75 23.58 8.05 -5.64
N ASP A 76 24.01 9.17 -5.06
CA ASP A 76 25.16 9.21 -4.16
C ASP A 76 24.97 8.23 -2.98
N LEU A 77 25.97 7.40 -2.74
CA LEU A 77 25.88 6.30 -1.76
C LEU A 77 25.67 6.79 -0.32
N ASN A 78 26.19 7.96 0.06
CA ASN A 78 25.96 8.50 1.40
C ASN A 78 24.51 8.97 1.53
N SER A 79 23.98 9.64 0.49
CA SER A 79 22.55 10.02 0.48
C SER A 79 21.60 8.82 0.51
N VAL A 80 21.99 7.69 -0.10
CA VAL A 80 21.25 6.42 -0.01
C VAL A 80 21.28 5.88 1.41
N ARG A 81 22.46 5.80 2.06
CA ARG A 81 22.58 5.36 3.46
C ARG A 81 21.74 6.21 4.41
N GLU A 82 21.87 7.53 4.31
CA GLU A 82 21.12 8.48 5.14
C GLU A 82 19.61 8.35 4.92
N SER A 83 19.18 8.18 3.67
CA SER A 83 17.78 7.97 3.34
C SER A 83 17.22 6.65 3.86
N LEU A 84 17.99 5.57 3.80
CA LEU A 84 17.58 4.26 4.33
C LEU A 84 17.58 4.24 5.87
N TYR A 85 18.51 4.94 6.51
CA TYR A 85 18.48 5.19 7.94
C TYR A 85 17.22 5.97 8.35
N ALA A 86 16.90 7.04 7.62
CA ALA A 86 15.67 7.80 7.84
C ALA A 86 14.41 6.92 7.64
N LEU A 87 14.38 6.09 6.59
CA LEU A 87 13.28 5.16 6.32
C LEU A 87 13.02 4.20 7.50
N ALA A 88 14.08 3.62 8.06
CA ALA A 88 13.99 2.72 9.21
C ALA A 88 13.45 3.45 10.45
N ASN A 89 13.99 4.63 10.76
CA ASN A 89 13.58 5.43 11.91
C ASN A 89 12.13 5.90 11.85
N ILE A 90 11.64 6.26 10.66
CA ILE A 90 10.25 6.71 10.46
C ILE A 90 9.28 5.54 10.20
N GLN A 91 9.77 4.29 10.33
CA GLN A 91 9.01 3.06 10.09
C GLN A 91 8.27 3.07 8.74
N GLY A 92 8.92 3.65 7.72
CA GLY A 92 8.41 3.68 6.37
C GLY A 92 8.69 2.37 5.63
N THR A 93 8.00 2.14 4.52
CA THR A 93 8.16 0.95 3.69
C THR A 93 7.82 1.22 2.22
N PHE A 94 8.49 0.48 1.34
CA PHE A 94 8.21 0.38 -0.11
C PHE A 94 7.37 -0.87 -0.46
N ASP A 95 6.78 -1.52 0.55
CA ASP A 95 5.85 -2.62 0.39
C ASP A 95 4.72 -2.27 -0.62
N PRO A 96 4.42 -3.14 -1.60
CA PRO A 96 3.38 -2.86 -2.60
C PRO A 96 1.95 -2.77 -2.03
N PHE A 97 1.63 -3.43 -0.91
CA PHE A 97 0.29 -3.36 -0.32
C PHE A 97 0.10 -2.22 0.67
N LEU A 98 1.19 -1.82 1.33
CA LEU A 98 1.20 -0.69 2.26
C LEU A 98 2.31 0.31 1.91
N PRO A 99 2.30 0.94 0.73
CA PRO A 99 3.35 1.88 0.35
C PRO A 99 3.21 3.15 1.20
N THR A 100 4.12 3.34 2.16
CA THR A 100 4.15 4.50 3.07
C THR A 100 5.26 5.49 2.71
N ALA A 101 6.26 5.05 1.95
CA ALA A 101 7.40 5.86 1.54
C ALA A 101 7.44 6.13 0.03
N TYR A 102 8.20 7.15 -0.34
CA TYR A 102 8.66 7.41 -1.71
C TYR A 102 10.06 8.02 -1.65
N TYR A 103 10.82 7.95 -2.73
CA TYR A 103 12.08 8.68 -2.86
C TYR A 103 11.99 9.79 -3.91
N LYS A 104 12.91 10.75 -3.81
CA LYS A 104 13.24 11.72 -4.85
C LYS A 104 14.74 11.71 -5.06
N VAL A 105 15.16 11.71 -6.32
CA VAL A 105 16.57 11.90 -6.71
C VAL A 105 16.69 13.27 -7.35
N ARG A 106 17.54 14.13 -6.79
CA ARG A 106 17.72 15.52 -7.24
C ARG A 106 19.20 15.85 -7.36
N PHE A 107 19.55 16.63 -8.37
CA PHE A 107 20.89 17.17 -8.48
C PHE A 107 21.10 18.24 -7.39
N ASP A 108 22.11 18.04 -6.56
CA ASP A 108 22.56 19.05 -5.61
C ASP A 108 23.72 19.83 -6.21
N THR A 109 23.51 21.13 -6.41
CA THR A 109 24.49 22.01 -7.05
C THR A 109 25.73 22.22 -6.19
N LYS A 110 25.66 22.00 -4.87
CA LYS A 110 26.78 22.18 -3.95
C LYS A 110 27.77 21.01 -4.03
N SER A 111 27.27 19.78 -3.97
CA SER A 111 28.09 18.57 -4.09
C SER A 111 28.39 18.17 -5.53
N GLY A 112 27.62 18.66 -6.50
CA GLY A 112 27.72 18.24 -7.91
C GLY A 112 27.24 16.81 -8.13
N ARG A 113 26.40 16.26 -7.24
CA ARG A 113 25.94 14.87 -7.25
C ARG A 113 24.42 14.78 -7.25
N TYR A 114 23.91 13.62 -7.66
CA TYR A 114 22.49 13.30 -7.52
C TYR A 114 22.25 12.66 -6.16
N LEU A 115 21.48 13.35 -5.31
CA LEU A 115 21.17 12.91 -3.95
C LEU A 115 19.78 12.28 -3.92
N MET A 116 19.68 11.13 -3.26
CA MET A 116 18.40 10.52 -2.92
C MET A 116 17.92 11.06 -1.58
N ASN A 117 16.62 11.33 -1.50
CA ASN A 117 15.92 11.59 -0.24
C ASN A 117 14.67 10.72 -0.18
N ILE A 118 14.51 9.96 0.91
CA ILE A 118 13.30 9.18 1.19
C ILE A 118 12.40 9.96 2.16
N CYS A 119 11.13 10.05 1.81
CA CYS A 119 10.09 10.72 2.59
C CYS A 119 8.87 9.83 2.75
N LEU A 120 8.09 10.06 3.81
CA LEU A 120 6.75 9.48 3.93
C LEU A 120 5.77 10.20 3.01
N ASN A 121 4.94 9.41 2.32
CA ASN A 121 3.73 9.93 1.68
C ASN A 121 2.65 10.19 2.75
N TYR A 122 1.53 10.82 2.38
CA TYR A 122 0.47 11.15 3.33
C TYR A 122 -0.09 9.93 4.09
N LYS A 123 -0.16 8.76 3.43
CA LYS A 123 -0.59 7.51 4.10
C LYS A 123 0.45 7.06 5.12
N GLY A 124 1.73 7.18 4.79
CA GLY A 124 2.82 6.89 5.71
C GLY A 124 2.82 7.79 6.93
N ARG A 125 2.50 9.08 6.77
CA ARG A 125 2.45 10.03 7.90
C ARG A 125 1.26 9.75 8.81
N VAL A 126 0.10 9.44 8.24
CA VAL A 126 -1.06 8.95 9.01
C VAL A 126 -0.74 7.62 9.71
N HIS A 127 -0.09 6.68 9.02
CA HIS A 127 0.28 5.38 9.58
C HIS A 127 1.27 5.52 10.74
N LEU A 128 2.33 6.31 10.58
CA LEU A 128 3.29 6.61 11.63
C LEU A 128 2.62 7.30 12.84
N ALA A 129 1.73 8.27 12.60
CA ALA A 129 0.98 8.94 13.66
C ALA A 129 0.07 7.96 14.42
N LYS A 130 -0.53 6.98 13.73
CA LYS A 130 -1.29 5.89 14.37
C LYS A 130 -0.38 4.97 15.17
N LEU A 131 0.74 4.51 14.60
CA LEU A 131 1.70 3.64 15.28
C LEU A 131 2.22 4.27 16.58
N ASN A 132 2.45 5.59 16.57
CA ASN A 132 2.93 6.34 17.73
C ASN A 132 1.80 6.77 18.69
N GLY A 133 0.56 6.31 18.49
CA GLY A 133 -0.57 6.66 19.35
C GLY A 133 -0.97 8.15 19.33
N LEU A 134 -0.53 8.93 18.34
CA LEU A 134 -0.85 10.37 18.23
C LEU A 134 -2.28 10.59 17.75
N VAL A 135 -2.69 9.80 16.77
CA VAL A 135 -4.03 9.83 16.18
C VAL A 135 -4.58 8.42 16.09
N LYS A 136 -5.85 8.27 16.45
CA LYS A 136 -6.62 7.03 16.27
C LYS A 136 -7.24 6.98 14.88
N CYS A 137 -7.79 8.11 14.43
CA CYS A 137 -8.45 8.24 13.14
C CYS A 137 -8.15 9.60 12.50
N VAL A 138 -8.15 9.65 11.17
CA VAL A 138 -7.94 10.87 10.37
C VAL A 138 -9.00 10.87 9.26
N THR A 139 -9.94 11.81 9.34
CA THR A 139 -11.10 11.88 8.46
C THR A 139 -11.11 13.21 7.71
N PRO A 140 -10.69 13.23 6.44
CA PRO A 140 -10.84 14.41 5.59
C PRO A 140 -12.24 14.49 4.97
N ALA A 141 -12.73 15.70 4.72
CA ALA A 141 -13.93 15.95 3.92
C ALA A 141 -13.82 17.27 3.16
N LEU A 142 -14.53 17.35 2.03
CA LEU A 142 -14.69 18.58 1.26
C LEU A 142 -15.96 19.28 1.68
N VAL A 143 -15.93 20.60 1.72
CA VAL A 143 -17.07 21.48 1.93
C VAL A 143 -17.38 22.18 0.62
N CYS A 144 -18.61 22.04 0.16
CA CYS A 144 -19.12 22.56 -1.09
C CYS A 144 -20.22 23.58 -0.84
N LYS A 145 -20.47 24.43 -1.83
CA LYS A 145 -21.37 25.58 -1.72
C LYS A 145 -22.80 25.25 -1.28
N LYS A 146 -23.32 24.06 -1.60
CA LYS A 146 -24.68 23.65 -1.23
C LYS A 146 -24.74 22.79 0.04
N ASP A 147 -23.60 22.53 0.67
CA ASP A 147 -23.58 21.81 1.94
C ASP A 147 -24.02 22.71 3.09
N LYS A 148 -24.54 22.11 4.17
CA LYS A 148 -24.72 22.81 5.45
C LYS A 148 -23.50 22.56 6.30
N PHE A 149 -22.66 23.59 6.48
CA PHE A 149 -21.39 23.46 7.19
C PHE A 149 -21.20 24.58 8.22
N THR A 150 -20.85 24.19 9.44
CA THR A 150 -20.46 25.10 10.53
C THR A 150 -19.12 24.63 11.08
N TYR A 151 -18.12 25.52 11.07
CA TYR A 151 -16.84 25.28 11.72
C TYR A 151 -16.89 25.70 13.18
N ASN A 152 -16.67 24.74 14.08
CA ASN A 152 -16.79 24.94 15.53
C ASN A 152 -15.44 25.22 16.23
N GLY A 153 -14.40 25.55 15.45
CA GLY A 153 -13.04 25.74 15.96
C GLY A 153 -12.20 24.45 15.97
N LYS A 154 -10.93 24.57 16.38
CA LYS A 154 -9.93 23.49 16.24
C LYS A 154 -10.17 22.27 17.13
N ARG A 155 -10.89 22.42 18.24
CA ARG A 155 -11.08 21.36 19.24
C ARG A 155 -12.47 20.74 19.26
N MET A 156 -13.29 21.06 18.27
CA MET A 156 -14.67 20.57 18.17
C MET A 156 -14.94 20.12 16.75
N ALA A 157 -15.57 18.95 16.60
CA ALA A 157 -15.94 18.44 15.30
C ALA A 157 -16.86 19.45 14.58
N PRO A 158 -16.66 19.68 13.27
CA PRO A 158 -17.54 20.57 12.53
C PRO A 158 -18.92 19.92 12.34
N GLU A 159 -19.95 20.74 12.28
CA GLU A 159 -21.27 20.29 11.85
C GLU A 159 -21.29 20.31 10.32
N HIS A 160 -21.43 19.15 9.70
CA HIS A 160 -21.39 19.05 8.25
C HIS A 160 -22.45 18.07 7.74
N THR A 161 -23.51 18.61 7.14
CA THR A 161 -24.60 17.84 6.56
C THR A 161 -24.61 18.02 5.05
N TYR A 162 -24.42 16.92 4.34
CA TYR A 162 -24.42 16.85 2.89
C TYR A 162 -24.81 15.44 2.42
N PRO A 163 -25.31 15.30 1.18
CA PRO A 163 -25.58 13.98 0.61
C PRO A 163 -24.26 13.21 0.35
N GLN A 164 -23.98 12.19 1.15
CA GLN A 164 -22.71 11.43 1.17
C GLN A 164 -22.33 10.77 -0.17
N LEU A 165 -23.32 10.43 -0.99
CA LEU A 165 -23.14 9.74 -2.26
C LEU A 165 -23.34 10.65 -3.49
N ALA A 166 -23.77 11.90 -3.29
CA ALA A 166 -23.99 12.80 -4.41
C ALA A 166 -22.66 13.12 -5.12
N PRO A 167 -22.66 13.19 -6.47
CA PRO A 167 -21.55 13.73 -7.24
C PRO A 167 -21.14 15.12 -6.77
N LEU A 168 -19.86 15.48 -6.97
CA LEU A 168 -19.37 16.80 -6.56
C LEU A 168 -20.12 17.94 -7.28
N SER A 169 -20.51 17.74 -8.54
CA SER A 169 -21.30 18.69 -9.32
C SER A 169 -22.66 19.03 -8.70
N GLU A 170 -23.27 18.07 -7.99
CA GLU A 170 -24.56 18.29 -7.32
C GLU A 170 -24.41 19.07 -6.02
N ARG A 171 -23.31 18.85 -5.29
CA ARG A 171 -22.93 19.59 -4.06
C ARG A 171 -22.45 21.01 -4.34
N GLY A 172 -22.10 21.32 -5.58
CA GLY A 172 -21.63 22.63 -6.03
C GLY A 172 -20.13 22.83 -5.85
N ASP A 173 -19.66 24.06 -6.09
CA ASP A 173 -18.23 24.39 -6.04
C ASP A 173 -17.63 24.12 -4.65
N VAL A 174 -16.39 23.63 -4.62
CA VAL A 174 -15.66 23.38 -3.37
C VAL A 174 -15.25 24.73 -2.77
N ILE A 175 -15.76 25.04 -1.58
CA ILE A 175 -15.47 26.26 -0.83
C ILE A 175 -14.41 26.05 0.27
N GLY A 176 -14.07 24.78 0.55
CA GLY A 176 -13.02 24.43 1.48
C GLY A 176 -12.91 22.92 1.69
N ALA A 177 -11.99 22.52 2.56
CA ALA A 177 -11.82 21.16 3.01
C ALA A 177 -11.42 21.17 4.48
N TYR A 178 -11.80 20.15 5.23
CA TYR A 178 -11.29 19.96 6.58
C TYR A 178 -10.75 18.55 6.78
N CYS A 179 -9.94 18.41 7.82
CA CYS A 179 -9.47 17.14 8.33
C CYS A 179 -9.71 17.09 9.84
N VAL A 180 -10.42 16.06 10.29
CA VAL A 180 -10.59 15.75 11.72
C VAL A 180 -9.61 14.66 12.08
N ALA A 181 -8.65 14.96 12.95
CA ALA A 181 -7.80 13.96 13.59
C ALA A 181 -8.33 13.68 15.00
N THR A 182 -8.80 12.46 15.23
CA THR A 182 -9.27 12.00 16.54
C THR A 182 -8.12 11.33 17.26
N ARG A 183 -7.81 11.77 18.48
CA ARG A 183 -6.78 11.20 19.35
C ARG A 183 -7.33 9.97 20.09
N PRO A 184 -6.46 9.11 20.68
CA PRO A 184 -6.92 7.94 21.43
C PRO A 184 -7.85 8.26 22.61
N ASP A 185 -7.67 9.43 23.25
CA ASP A 185 -8.48 9.95 24.36
C ASP A 185 -9.84 10.53 23.91
N GLY A 186 -10.13 10.55 22.59
CA GLY A 186 -11.35 11.12 22.02
C GLY A 186 -11.26 12.62 21.71
N GLU A 187 -10.18 13.31 22.09
CA GLU A 187 -9.94 14.69 21.69
C GLU A 187 -9.85 14.79 20.16
N VAL A 188 -10.44 15.84 19.58
CA VAL A 188 -10.37 16.09 18.13
C VAL A 188 -9.52 17.32 17.83
N ILE A 189 -8.74 17.22 16.76
CA ILE A 189 -8.02 18.34 16.16
C ILE A 189 -8.59 18.54 14.76
N VAL A 190 -9.14 19.72 14.50
CA VAL A 190 -9.81 20.05 13.25
C VAL A 190 -9.06 21.17 12.53
N THR A 191 -8.52 20.82 11.37
CA THR A 191 -7.88 21.78 10.46
C THR A 191 -8.81 22.04 9.29
N PHE A 192 -9.24 23.29 9.11
CA PHE A 192 -10.02 23.74 7.97
C PHE A 192 -9.12 24.55 7.02
N VAL A 193 -9.18 24.23 5.73
CA VAL A 193 -8.43 24.85 4.65
C VAL A 193 -9.46 25.46 3.70
N ASN A 194 -9.43 26.79 3.55
CA ASN A 194 -10.38 27.49 2.69
C ASN A 194 -10.05 27.29 1.19
N GLN A 195 -10.98 27.67 0.32
CA GLN A 195 -10.83 27.55 -1.13
C GLN A 195 -9.54 28.20 -1.66
N ASN A 196 -9.23 29.43 -1.24
CA ASN A 196 -8.07 30.17 -1.75
C ASN A 196 -6.76 29.43 -1.44
N GLU A 197 -6.62 28.89 -0.23
CA GLU A 197 -5.45 28.12 0.17
C GLU A 197 -5.38 26.77 -0.58
N LEU A 198 -6.52 26.10 -0.78
CA LEU A 198 -6.58 24.88 -1.60
C LEU A 198 -6.14 25.13 -3.05
N GLU A 199 -6.53 26.25 -3.65
CA GLU A 199 -6.13 26.65 -5.00
C GLU A 199 -4.63 26.95 -5.08
N GLN A 200 -4.07 27.63 -4.07
CA GLN A 200 -2.63 27.85 -3.97
C GLN A 200 -1.86 26.52 -3.88
N LEU A 201 -2.28 25.59 -3.01
CA LEU A 201 -1.66 24.27 -2.88
C LEU A 201 -1.74 23.47 -4.19
N LYS A 202 -2.86 23.58 -4.91
CA LYS A 202 -3.02 22.97 -6.23
C LYS A 202 -2.03 23.57 -7.25
N SER A 203 -1.85 24.89 -7.26
CA SER A 203 -0.93 25.56 -8.19
C SER A 203 0.53 25.16 -7.98
N MET A 204 0.90 24.80 -6.75
CA MET A 204 2.25 24.36 -6.38
C MET A 204 2.50 22.87 -6.61
N ALA A 205 1.49 22.10 -7.01
CA ALA A 205 1.62 20.65 -7.16
C ALA A 205 2.52 20.27 -8.35
N GLU A 206 3.46 19.34 -8.11
CA GLU A 206 4.40 18.83 -9.13
C GLU A 206 3.69 18.15 -10.31
N SER A 207 2.49 17.58 -10.10
CA SER A 207 1.71 16.93 -11.15
C SER A 207 0.28 17.47 -11.21
N GLN A 208 0.01 18.33 -12.19
CA GLN A 208 -1.31 18.88 -12.44
C GLN A 208 -2.30 17.84 -13.00
N GLU A 209 -1.80 16.85 -13.75
CA GLU A 209 -2.60 15.77 -14.32
C GLU A 209 -3.36 14.98 -13.24
N PHE A 210 -2.70 14.58 -12.15
CA PHE A 210 -3.39 13.87 -11.06
C PHE A 210 -4.44 14.73 -10.36
N HIS A 211 -4.22 16.05 -10.24
CA HIS A 211 -5.22 16.97 -9.70
C HIS A 211 -6.45 17.13 -10.61
N GLN A 212 -6.29 17.00 -11.93
CA GLN A 212 -7.40 17.01 -12.88
C GLN A 212 -8.14 15.68 -12.88
N GLN A 213 -7.42 14.57 -12.83
CA GLN A 213 -8.01 13.23 -12.84
C GLN A 213 -8.73 12.90 -11.51
N TRP A 214 -8.17 13.32 -10.37
CA TRP A 214 -8.64 12.99 -9.02
C TRP A 214 -8.83 14.22 -8.12
N PRO A 215 -9.62 15.22 -8.51
CA PRO A 215 -9.69 16.51 -7.83
C PRO A 215 -10.08 16.37 -6.36
N ALA A 216 -11.15 15.62 -6.06
CA ALA A 216 -11.63 15.47 -4.70
C ALA A 216 -10.60 14.80 -3.77
N LYS A 217 -9.98 13.70 -4.23
CA LYS A 217 -8.96 12.98 -3.46
C LYS A 217 -7.70 13.83 -3.23
N MET A 218 -7.29 14.59 -4.23
CA MET A 218 -6.10 15.43 -4.12
C MET A 218 -6.33 16.63 -3.18
N LEU A 219 -7.53 17.22 -3.17
CA LEU A 219 -7.90 18.26 -2.21
C LEU A 219 -8.00 17.72 -0.78
N MET A 220 -8.61 16.54 -0.58
CA MET A 220 -8.62 15.87 0.73
C MET A 220 -7.21 15.54 1.21
N LYS A 221 -6.32 15.08 0.32
CA LYS A 221 -4.90 14.87 0.62
C LYS A 221 -4.22 16.17 1.05
N SER A 222 -4.50 17.30 0.40
CA SER A 222 -3.99 18.60 0.82
C SER A 222 -4.45 18.98 2.22
N ALA A 223 -5.72 18.76 2.56
CA ALA A 223 -6.23 19.00 3.90
C ALA A 223 -5.53 18.13 4.96
N ILE A 224 -5.29 16.84 4.67
CA ILE A 224 -4.50 15.96 5.54
C ILE A 224 -3.09 16.52 5.75
N ASN A 225 -2.41 16.95 4.69
CA ASN A 225 -1.04 17.46 4.79
C ASN A 225 -0.94 18.74 5.63
N GLN A 226 -1.97 19.58 5.63
CA GLN A 226 -2.01 20.76 6.49
C GLN A 226 -2.27 20.36 7.95
N ALA A 227 -3.20 19.42 8.18
CA ALA A 227 -3.56 18.97 9.51
C ALA A 227 -2.43 18.25 10.25
N GLU A 228 -1.61 17.51 9.51
CA GLU A 228 -0.49 16.73 10.03
C GLU A 228 0.42 17.50 11.00
N ARG A 229 0.69 18.78 10.70
CA ARG A 229 1.58 19.63 11.50
C ARG A 229 1.10 19.82 12.94
N GLU A 230 -0.20 19.67 13.17
CA GLU A 230 -0.83 19.86 14.48
C GLU A 230 -0.83 18.58 15.33
N TRP A 231 -0.49 17.41 14.76
CA TRP A 231 -0.57 16.14 15.47
C TRP A 231 0.61 15.88 16.42
N TYR A 232 1.76 16.52 16.16
CA TYR A 232 3.03 16.27 16.84
C TYR A 232 3.29 17.22 18.03
N THR A 233 2.26 17.88 18.57
CA THR A 233 2.40 18.90 19.61
C THR A 233 2.40 18.37 21.05
N LYS A 234 2.26 17.05 21.27
CA LYS A 234 2.29 16.39 22.59
C LYS A 234 3.34 15.28 22.60
N GLU A 235 3.88 15.01 23.79
CA GLU A 235 4.86 13.93 24.02
C GLU A 235 4.34 12.57 23.57
N MET A 236 5.26 11.77 23.03
CA MET A 236 5.00 10.43 22.50
C MET A 236 4.85 9.45 23.66
N ALA A 237 3.70 8.77 23.75
CA ALA A 237 3.64 7.51 24.49
C ALA A 237 3.96 6.40 23.47
N PRO A 238 5.14 5.78 23.50
CA PRO A 238 5.45 4.71 22.56
C PRO A 238 4.42 3.59 22.74
N VAL A 239 3.76 3.20 21.65
CA VAL A 239 3.02 1.94 21.62
C VAL A 239 4.09 0.85 21.70
N ASN A 240 4.08 0.07 22.77
CA ASN A 240 5.01 -1.04 22.91
C ASN A 240 4.53 -2.17 21.99
N ILE A 241 4.97 -2.14 20.73
CA ILE A 241 4.71 -3.21 19.78
C ILE A 241 5.77 -4.27 20.04
N GLU A 242 5.37 -5.41 20.61
CA GLU A 242 6.25 -6.58 20.68
C GLU A 242 6.62 -7.00 19.26
N HIS A 243 7.92 -7.02 18.97
CA HIS A 243 8.45 -7.51 17.71
C HIS A 243 8.92 -8.94 17.89
N GLU A 244 8.13 -9.89 17.37
CA GLU A 244 8.63 -11.26 17.19
C GLU A 244 9.77 -11.23 16.15
N PRO A 245 10.94 -11.80 16.45
CA PRO A 245 12.04 -11.82 15.50
C PRO A 245 11.68 -12.66 14.28
N LEU A 246 12.00 -12.15 13.10
CA LEU A 246 11.83 -12.84 11.83
C LEU A 246 12.99 -13.81 11.64
N LEU A 247 12.72 -15.09 11.83
CA LEU A 247 13.69 -16.16 11.56
C LEU A 247 13.67 -16.53 10.07
N ARG A 248 14.86 -16.81 9.51
CA ARG A 248 14.99 -17.28 8.13
C ARG A 248 15.12 -18.79 8.05
N LEU A 249 14.37 -19.41 7.15
CA LEU A 249 14.48 -20.83 6.84
C LEU A 249 15.80 -21.11 6.11
N SER A 250 16.41 -22.24 6.43
CA SER A 250 17.55 -22.82 5.72
C SER A 250 17.10 -23.98 4.82
N GLY A 251 17.94 -24.38 3.86
CA GLY A 251 17.65 -25.54 3.00
C GLY A 251 16.44 -25.37 2.06
N THR A 252 15.94 -24.14 1.84
CA THR A 252 14.73 -23.88 1.05
C THR A 252 14.81 -24.38 -0.39
N LYS A 253 16.01 -24.40 -1.00
CA LYS A 253 16.21 -24.96 -2.33
C LYS A 253 15.79 -26.43 -2.40
N ALA A 254 16.17 -27.24 -1.40
CA ALA A 254 15.85 -28.66 -1.36
C ALA A 254 14.34 -28.92 -1.24
N LEU A 255 13.57 -27.98 -0.69
CA LEU A 255 12.11 -28.09 -0.56
C LEU A 255 11.39 -28.06 -1.92
N ILE A 256 11.95 -27.39 -2.92
CA ILE A 256 11.35 -27.23 -4.26
C ILE A 256 12.07 -28.02 -5.36
N GLU A 257 13.23 -28.61 -5.06
CA GLU A 257 14.05 -29.33 -6.04
C GLU A 257 13.30 -30.48 -6.74
N PRO A 258 12.58 -31.38 -6.03
CA PRO A 258 11.80 -32.44 -6.69
C PRO A 258 10.72 -31.89 -7.63
N PHE A 259 10.14 -30.75 -7.27
CA PHE A 259 9.09 -30.12 -8.07
C PHE A 259 9.65 -29.45 -9.33
N MET A 260 10.82 -28.81 -9.21
CA MET A 260 11.51 -28.23 -10.36
C MET A 260 11.98 -29.30 -11.34
N GLU A 261 12.51 -30.42 -10.85
CA GLU A 261 12.88 -31.58 -11.67
C GLU A 261 11.68 -32.07 -12.50
N LEU A 262 10.53 -32.27 -11.86
CA LEU A 262 9.29 -32.63 -12.55
C LEU A 262 8.90 -31.63 -13.65
N LEU A 263 8.97 -30.32 -13.38
CA LEU A 263 8.65 -29.30 -14.37
C LEU A 263 9.68 -29.27 -15.51
N ASN A 264 10.96 -29.52 -15.22
CA ASN A 264 12.02 -29.59 -16.22
C ASN A 264 11.86 -30.80 -17.13
N GLU A 265 11.50 -31.97 -16.59
CA GLU A 265 11.16 -33.18 -17.37
C GLU A 265 9.99 -32.92 -18.33
N GLN A 266 9.04 -32.07 -17.92
CA GLN A 266 7.93 -31.60 -18.77
C GLN A 266 8.34 -30.49 -19.76
N GLY A 267 9.63 -30.19 -19.90
CA GLY A 267 10.17 -29.20 -20.82
C GLY A 267 9.93 -27.75 -20.41
N LYS A 268 9.65 -27.47 -19.12
CA LYS A 268 9.31 -26.11 -18.63
C LYS A 268 10.52 -25.25 -18.22
N ALA A 269 11.73 -25.78 -18.15
CA ALA A 269 12.98 -25.04 -17.88
C ALA A 269 12.87 -24.01 -16.73
N MET A 270 12.79 -24.52 -15.49
CA MET A 270 12.58 -23.74 -14.26
C MET A 270 13.86 -23.45 -13.47
N ASP A 271 15.01 -24.03 -13.84
CA ASP A 271 16.27 -23.90 -13.09
C ASP A 271 16.71 -22.44 -12.90
N LYS A 272 16.46 -21.60 -13.89
CA LYS A 272 16.76 -20.15 -13.84
C LYS A 272 16.00 -19.43 -12.72
N PHE A 273 14.92 -20.01 -12.19
CA PHE A 273 14.13 -19.47 -11.07
C PHE A 273 14.47 -20.09 -9.72
N ALA A 274 15.25 -21.17 -9.66
CA ALA A 274 15.54 -21.89 -8.42
C ALA A 274 16.09 -20.97 -7.32
N LYS A 275 17.12 -20.17 -7.65
CA LYS A 275 17.73 -19.21 -6.72
C LYS A 275 16.75 -18.12 -6.27
N ILE A 276 15.88 -17.69 -7.20
CA ILE A 276 14.89 -16.62 -6.99
C ILE A 276 13.85 -17.05 -5.97
N VAL A 277 13.25 -18.23 -6.20
CA VAL A 277 12.20 -18.80 -5.37
C VAL A 277 12.77 -19.21 -4.02
N ALA A 278 13.91 -19.93 -4.00
CA ALA A 278 14.54 -20.38 -2.76
C ALA A 278 14.92 -19.22 -1.83
N TYR A 279 15.41 -18.09 -2.37
CA TYR A 279 15.72 -16.91 -1.55
C TYR A 279 14.46 -16.34 -0.88
N ALA A 280 13.39 -16.07 -1.64
CA ALA A 280 12.18 -15.51 -1.07
C ALA A 280 11.48 -16.47 -0.09
N MET A 281 11.56 -17.78 -0.33
CA MET A 281 11.09 -18.81 0.60
C MET A 281 11.74 -18.74 1.98
N THR A 282 12.97 -18.21 2.09
CA THR A 282 13.63 -18.10 3.40
C THR A 282 12.88 -17.21 4.39
N PHE A 283 11.97 -16.34 3.93
CA PHE A 283 11.21 -15.41 4.77
C PHE A 283 9.87 -15.98 5.25
N PHE A 284 9.55 -17.24 4.92
CA PHE A 284 8.32 -17.86 5.41
C PHE A 284 8.45 -18.31 6.86
N PRO A 285 7.34 -18.31 7.63
CA PRO A 285 7.36 -18.72 9.03
C PRO A 285 7.68 -20.20 9.21
N ASP A 286 7.35 -21.03 8.22
CA ASP A 286 7.52 -22.48 8.28
C ASP A 286 7.78 -23.09 6.89
N SER A 287 8.43 -24.25 6.87
CA SER A 287 8.82 -24.95 5.63
C SER A 287 7.63 -25.44 4.80
N HIS A 288 6.47 -25.69 5.42
CA HIS A 288 5.28 -26.15 4.70
C HIS A 288 4.70 -25.01 3.86
N SER A 289 4.45 -23.86 4.48
CA SER A 289 4.00 -22.64 3.79
C SER A 289 5.01 -22.19 2.73
N ALA A 290 6.31 -22.26 3.04
CA ALA A 290 7.37 -21.93 2.08
C ALA A 290 7.30 -22.80 0.82
N ARG A 291 7.16 -24.11 1.00
CA ARG A 291 7.06 -25.09 -0.08
C ARG A 291 5.80 -24.88 -0.90
N GLU A 292 4.63 -24.79 -0.24
CA GLU A 292 3.34 -24.60 -0.91
C GLU A 292 3.37 -23.38 -1.83
N GLU A 293 3.80 -22.22 -1.31
CA GLU A 293 3.81 -20.99 -2.10
C GLU A 293 4.94 -20.93 -3.13
N GLY A 294 6.07 -21.58 -2.86
CA GLY A 294 7.13 -21.79 -3.84
C GLY A 294 6.66 -22.62 -5.04
N GLU A 295 5.99 -23.74 -4.80
CA GLU A 295 5.40 -24.60 -5.83
C GLU A 295 4.30 -23.87 -6.62
N ASN A 296 3.41 -23.13 -5.93
CA ASN A 296 2.39 -22.30 -6.59
C ASN A 296 3.00 -21.29 -7.55
N LEU A 297 4.06 -20.58 -7.13
CA LEU A 297 4.73 -19.61 -7.99
C LEU A 297 5.41 -20.29 -9.19
N LEU A 298 6.08 -21.42 -8.98
CA LEU A 298 6.69 -22.20 -10.06
C LEU A 298 5.64 -22.68 -11.07
N MET A 299 4.48 -23.13 -10.60
CA MET A 299 3.35 -23.48 -11.48
C MET A 299 2.84 -22.30 -12.30
N MET A 300 2.73 -21.12 -11.68
CA MET A 300 2.35 -19.89 -12.39
C MET A 300 3.35 -19.55 -13.49
N LEU A 301 4.65 -19.67 -13.21
CA LEU A 301 5.73 -19.42 -14.18
C LEU A 301 5.74 -20.45 -15.32
N ALA A 302 5.63 -21.74 -15.00
CA ALA A 302 5.58 -22.84 -15.97
C ALA A 302 4.36 -22.74 -16.91
N SER A 303 3.26 -22.20 -16.40
CA SER A 303 2.01 -22.07 -17.15
C SER A 303 1.89 -20.74 -17.91
N ASN A 304 2.77 -19.77 -17.68
CA ASN A 304 2.67 -18.44 -18.27
C ASN A 304 4.02 -17.94 -18.84
N PRO A 305 4.26 -18.13 -20.15
CA PRO A 305 5.49 -17.67 -20.80
C PRO A 305 5.74 -16.16 -20.70
N ALA A 306 4.70 -15.34 -20.54
CA ALA A 306 4.87 -13.90 -20.35
C ALA A 306 5.44 -13.57 -18.97
N MET A 307 5.03 -14.31 -17.92
CA MET A 307 5.60 -14.15 -16.57
C MET A 307 7.08 -14.54 -16.54
N GLN A 308 7.48 -15.53 -17.33
CA GLN A 308 8.90 -15.93 -17.41
C GLN A 308 9.82 -14.85 -17.99
N LYS A 309 9.25 -13.85 -18.67
CA LYS A 309 9.97 -12.68 -19.20
C LYS A 309 10.05 -11.54 -18.19
N CYS A 310 9.36 -11.63 -17.05
CA CYS A 310 9.42 -10.62 -16.01
C CYS A 310 10.80 -10.60 -15.33
N LYS A 311 11.17 -9.44 -14.80
CA LYS A 311 12.42 -9.30 -14.04
C LYS A 311 12.41 -10.14 -12.78
N SER A 312 13.53 -10.80 -12.49
CA SER A 312 13.71 -11.72 -11.37
C SER A 312 13.34 -11.11 -10.02
N PHE A 313 13.74 -9.87 -9.76
CA PHE A 313 13.39 -9.17 -8.52
C PHE A 313 11.88 -9.03 -8.32
N SER A 314 11.11 -8.81 -9.39
CA SER A 314 9.65 -8.64 -9.30
C SER A 314 8.93 -9.95 -8.99
N ILE A 315 9.51 -11.09 -9.44
CA ILE A 315 9.04 -12.44 -9.12
C ILE A 315 9.31 -12.75 -7.64
N ALA A 316 10.54 -12.52 -7.16
CA ALA A 316 10.88 -12.70 -5.75
C ALA A 316 10.03 -11.81 -4.84
N ARG A 317 9.81 -10.54 -5.22
CA ARG A 317 8.96 -9.60 -4.47
C ARG A 317 7.55 -10.14 -4.25
N ALA A 318 6.94 -10.77 -5.26
CA ALA A 318 5.60 -11.36 -5.11
C ALA A 318 5.55 -12.42 -4.00
N LEU A 319 6.58 -13.27 -3.91
CA LEU A 319 6.66 -14.31 -2.89
C LEU A 319 7.03 -13.76 -1.49
N LEU A 320 7.84 -12.70 -1.42
CA LEU A 320 8.13 -11.98 -0.17
C LEU A 320 6.87 -11.30 0.41
N VAL A 321 6.03 -10.74 -0.45
CA VAL A 321 4.74 -10.16 -0.06
C VAL A 321 3.80 -11.26 0.47
N ALA A 322 3.74 -12.41 -0.22
CA ALA A 322 2.97 -13.57 0.23
C ALA A 322 3.40 -14.03 1.64
N SER A 323 4.71 -14.12 1.90
CA SER A 323 5.26 -14.43 3.22
C SER A 323 4.89 -13.37 4.27
N LYS A 324 5.13 -12.07 3.98
CA LYS A 324 4.91 -10.97 4.92
C LYS A 324 3.46 -10.90 5.40
N TYR A 325 2.51 -11.15 4.50
CA TYR A 325 1.08 -11.04 4.78
C TYR A 325 0.39 -12.37 5.08
N ARG A 326 1.13 -13.49 5.06
CA ARG A 326 0.60 -14.85 5.24
C ARG A 326 -0.58 -15.14 4.29
N ILE A 327 -0.40 -14.77 3.04
CA ILE A 327 -1.39 -14.98 1.97
C ILE A 327 -0.83 -15.88 0.89
N SER A 328 -1.72 -16.44 0.10
CA SER A 328 -1.43 -17.44 -0.92
C SER A 328 -1.48 -16.91 -2.33
N LEU A 329 -0.57 -17.41 -3.14
CA LEU A 329 -0.50 -17.26 -4.59
C LEU A 329 -1.41 -18.27 -5.30
N SER A 330 -1.93 -19.28 -4.58
CA SER A 330 -2.86 -20.25 -5.16
C SER A 330 -4.13 -19.57 -5.66
N LYS A 331 -4.53 -19.94 -6.88
CA LYS A 331 -5.82 -19.53 -7.44
C LYS A 331 -7.00 -20.05 -6.63
N THR A 332 -6.86 -21.19 -5.94
CA THR A 332 -7.95 -21.81 -5.18
C THR A 332 -8.29 -21.05 -3.90
N LYS A 333 -7.30 -20.42 -3.27
CA LYS A 333 -7.53 -19.61 -2.05
C LYS A 333 -8.08 -18.21 -2.37
N GLU A 334 -8.03 -17.78 -3.63
CA GLU A 334 -8.53 -16.48 -4.10
C GLU A 334 -8.07 -15.28 -3.27
N GLN A 335 -6.87 -15.33 -2.69
CA GLN A 335 -6.33 -14.24 -1.85
C GLN A 335 -5.59 -13.19 -2.67
N THR A 336 -4.92 -13.60 -3.74
CA THR A 336 -4.11 -12.72 -4.58
C THR A 336 -4.43 -12.91 -6.06
N TYR A 337 -4.03 -11.93 -6.86
CA TYR A 337 -3.89 -12.09 -8.31
C TYR A 337 -2.62 -11.37 -8.76
N THR A 338 -2.14 -11.73 -9.94
CA THR A 338 -0.94 -11.13 -10.50
C THR A 338 -1.20 -10.49 -11.86
N THR A 339 -0.51 -9.40 -12.11
CA THR A 339 -0.55 -8.67 -13.38
C THR A 339 0.87 -8.48 -13.90
N ILE A 340 1.04 -8.48 -15.21
CA ILE A 340 2.31 -8.14 -15.83
C ILE A 340 2.23 -6.69 -16.29
N LEU A 341 3.03 -5.82 -15.67
CA LEU A 341 3.17 -4.46 -16.13
C LEU A 341 4.17 -4.42 -17.30
N LYS A 342 3.80 -3.78 -18.41
CA LYS A 342 4.59 -3.71 -19.66
C LYS A 342 5.15 -2.32 -19.96
N SER A 343 5.14 -1.39 -19.00
CA SER A 343 5.62 -0.01 -19.18
C SER A 343 7.15 0.04 -19.29
N GLY A 344 7.70 -0.35 -20.44
CA GLY A 344 9.14 -0.41 -20.73
C GLY A 344 9.89 -1.56 -20.06
N VAL A 345 9.41 -2.03 -18.91
CA VAL A 345 10.01 -3.11 -18.13
C VAL A 345 8.93 -4.10 -17.73
N HIS A 346 9.11 -5.38 -18.09
CA HIS A 346 8.20 -6.44 -17.67
C HIS A 346 8.41 -6.74 -16.19
N THR A 347 7.47 -6.30 -15.34
CA THR A 347 7.45 -6.63 -13.91
C THR A 347 6.20 -7.42 -13.56
N LEU A 348 6.37 -8.39 -12.65
CA LEU A 348 5.26 -9.05 -11.99
C LEU A 348 4.77 -8.16 -10.84
N GLU A 349 3.53 -7.72 -10.94
CA GLU A 349 2.80 -7.05 -9.87
C GLU A 349 1.87 -8.06 -9.21
N ILE A 350 1.86 -8.07 -7.88
CA ILE A 350 0.90 -8.81 -7.07
C ILE A 350 -0.08 -7.82 -6.49
N ASP A 351 -1.35 -8.21 -6.43
CA ASP A 351 -2.44 -7.43 -5.86
C ASP A 351 -3.37 -8.34 -5.07
N LEU A 352 -4.19 -7.73 -4.21
CA LEU A 352 -5.14 -8.45 -3.36
C LEU A 352 -6.50 -8.64 -4.02
N MET A 353 -7.01 -9.86 -3.87
CA MET A 353 -8.43 -10.18 -3.99
C MET A 353 -9.13 -9.88 -2.66
N TYR A 354 -10.46 -9.91 -2.65
CA TYR A 354 -11.22 -9.59 -1.43
C TYR A 354 -10.86 -10.50 -0.26
N GLN A 355 -10.70 -11.80 -0.50
CA GLN A 355 -10.34 -12.75 0.55
C GLN A 355 -9.00 -12.37 1.19
N GLY A 356 -7.98 -12.06 0.39
CA GLY A 356 -6.68 -11.61 0.91
C GLY A 356 -6.76 -10.30 1.69
N MET A 357 -7.58 -9.34 1.24
CA MET A 357 -7.84 -8.10 2.00
C MET A 357 -8.44 -8.38 3.37
N ARG A 358 -9.41 -9.31 3.44
CA ARG A 358 -9.99 -9.72 4.73
C ARG A 358 -8.98 -10.41 5.61
N ASP A 359 -8.24 -11.38 5.09
CA ASP A 359 -7.32 -12.18 5.91
C ASP A 359 -6.22 -11.30 6.51
N ILE A 360 -5.71 -10.32 5.76
CA ILE A 360 -4.78 -9.31 6.28
C ILE A 360 -5.45 -8.47 7.39
N ALA A 361 -6.64 -7.94 7.13
CA ALA A 361 -7.34 -7.06 8.07
C ALA A 361 -7.73 -7.78 9.38
N PHE A 362 -8.08 -9.07 9.32
CA PHE A 362 -8.52 -9.87 10.47
C PHE A 362 -7.36 -10.53 11.22
N SER A 363 -6.23 -10.81 10.56
CA SER A 363 -5.04 -11.38 11.22
C SER A 363 -4.37 -10.40 12.19
N GLY A 364 -4.47 -9.09 11.91
CA GLY A 364 -3.77 -8.04 12.64
C GLY A 364 -2.28 -7.94 12.29
N ILE A 365 -1.86 -8.54 11.17
CA ILE A 365 -0.44 -8.61 10.76
C ILE A 365 0.22 -7.25 10.50
N THR A 366 -0.58 -6.19 10.32
CA THR A 366 -0.08 -4.82 10.16
C THR A 366 0.25 -4.12 11.48
N ASN A 367 0.02 -4.75 12.63
CA ASN A 367 0.41 -4.30 13.97
C ASN A 367 0.20 -2.78 14.20
N THR A 368 -1.03 -2.31 14.06
CA THR A 368 -1.38 -0.90 14.37
C THR A 368 -1.89 -0.76 15.80
N SER A 369 -1.97 0.48 16.30
CA SER A 369 -2.54 0.80 17.61
C SER A 369 -4.05 0.59 17.71
N ARG A 370 -4.72 0.28 16.58
CA ARG A 370 -6.15 -0.03 16.56
C ARG A 370 -6.36 -1.52 16.79
N GLU A 371 -7.47 -1.84 17.45
CA GLU A 371 -7.91 -3.23 17.54
C GLU A 371 -8.18 -3.84 16.17
N LYS A 372 -8.05 -5.17 16.10
CA LYS A 372 -8.24 -5.94 14.88
C LYS A 372 -9.68 -5.82 14.36
N VAL A 373 -9.83 -5.96 13.05
CA VAL A 373 -11.15 -5.98 12.43
C VAL A 373 -11.88 -7.25 12.85
N THR A 374 -13.07 -7.12 13.43
CA THR A 374 -13.91 -8.26 13.84
C THR A 374 -15.05 -8.50 12.87
N LYS A 375 -15.50 -7.46 12.16
CA LYS A 375 -16.58 -7.55 11.17
C LYS A 375 -16.42 -6.51 10.06
N LEU A 376 -16.77 -6.91 8.84
CA LEU A 376 -16.93 -6.02 7.68
C LEU A 376 -18.31 -6.26 7.07
N GLN A 377 -19.05 -5.19 6.81
CA GLN A 377 -20.31 -5.22 6.07
C GLN A 377 -20.22 -4.21 4.94
N ALA A 378 -20.55 -4.61 3.73
CA ALA A 378 -20.43 -3.76 2.55
C ALA A 378 -21.70 -3.83 1.72
N GLU A 379 -22.35 -2.68 1.56
CA GLU A 379 -23.63 -2.53 0.89
C GLU A 379 -23.55 -1.51 -0.24
N LEU A 380 -24.24 -1.80 -1.35
CA LEU A 380 -24.43 -0.86 -2.45
C LEU A 380 -25.76 -0.13 -2.26
N ILE A 381 -25.77 1.15 -2.62
CA ILE A 381 -26.94 2.02 -2.56
C ILE A 381 -27.31 2.47 -3.96
N TYR A 382 -28.59 2.34 -4.29
CA TYR A 382 -29.20 2.75 -5.53
C TYR A 382 -30.27 3.83 -5.30
N SER A 383 -30.64 4.53 -6.36
CA SER A 383 -31.49 5.73 -6.32
C SER A 383 -32.89 5.54 -5.72
N LYS A 384 -33.46 4.33 -5.81
CA LYS A 384 -34.76 4.01 -5.23
C LYS A 384 -34.67 3.31 -3.87
N ASP A 385 -33.46 3.06 -3.36
CA ASP A 385 -33.27 2.48 -2.04
C ASP A 385 -33.66 3.48 -0.94
N ARG A 386 -34.27 2.96 0.13
CA ARG A 386 -34.48 3.74 1.35
C ARG A 386 -33.36 3.43 2.34
N VAL A 387 -32.57 4.44 2.68
CA VAL A 387 -31.51 4.34 3.69
C VAL A 387 -32.00 4.93 5.01
N LEU A 388 -32.01 4.11 6.05
CA LEU A 388 -32.32 4.52 7.41
C LEU A 388 -31.04 4.53 8.24
N PHE A 389 -30.86 5.54 9.08
CA PHE A 389 -29.72 5.60 10.00
C PHE A 389 -30.21 5.18 11.39
N ASP A 390 -29.48 4.25 12.01
CA ASP A 390 -29.68 3.96 13.43
C ASP A 390 -29.33 5.22 14.24
N PRO A 391 -30.26 5.82 14.99
CA PRO A 391 -30.01 7.05 15.75
C PRO A 391 -28.91 6.90 16.81
N SER A 392 -28.68 5.68 17.30
CA SER A 392 -27.71 5.40 18.37
C SER A 392 -26.31 5.12 17.85
N THR A 393 -26.20 4.50 16.67
CA THR A 393 -24.90 4.07 16.11
C THR A 393 -24.51 4.81 14.84
N ASN A 394 -25.41 5.61 14.28
CA ASN A 394 -25.29 6.27 12.98
C ASN A 394 -24.92 5.32 11.82
N ILE A 395 -25.26 4.04 11.96
CA ILE A 395 -25.03 3.03 10.93
C ILE A 395 -26.16 3.11 9.91
N PRO A 396 -25.86 3.16 8.61
CA PRO A 396 -26.86 3.07 7.56
C PRO A 396 -27.37 1.63 7.39
N HIS A 397 -28.69 1.50 7.27
CA HIS A 397 -29.41 0.29 6.91
C HIS A 397 -30.16 0.52 5.60
N VAL A 398 -29.90 -0.31 4.60
CA VAL A 398 -30.56 -0.25 3.31
C VAL A 398 -31.78 -1.15 3.35
N MET A 399 -32.97 -0.59 3.17
CA MET A 399 -34.17 -1.37 2.88
C MET A 399 -34.16 -1.67 1.38
N GLU A 400 -33.75 -2.89 1.03
CA GLU A 400 -33.68 -3.32 -0.36
C GLU A 400 -35.08 -3.41 -0.98
N GLN A 401 -35.27 -2.75 -2.13
CA GLN A 401 -36.38 -3.06 -3.03
C GLN A 401 -36.00 -4.25 -3.92
N ASP A 402 -36.99 -4.82 -4.62
CA ASP A 402 -36.76 -5.86 -5.62
C ASP A 402 -35.66 -5.43 -6.60
N LEU A 403 -34.72 -6.34 -6.90
CA LEU A 403 -33.49 -6.04 -7.65
C LEU A 403 -33.74 -5.37 -9.02
N GLN A 404 -34.90 -5.64 -9.64
CA GLN A 404 -35.27 -5.03 -10.92
C GLN A 404 -35.73 -3.57 -10.82
N ASP A 405 -35.98 -3.07 -9.61
CA ASP A 405 -36.57 -1.75 -9.37
C ASP A 405 -35.74 -0.85 -8.44
N ARG A 406 -34.45 -1.14 -8.24
CA ARG A 406 -33.58 -0.32 -7.35
C ARG A 406 -33.09 1.00 -8.00
N GLY A 407 -33.21 1.13 -9.33
CA GLY A 407 -32.79 2.30 -10.10
C GLY A 407 -31.26 2.40 -10.28
N ASP A 408 -30.75 3.62 -10.50
CA ASP A 408 -29.32 3.87 -10.77
C ASP A 408 -28.44 3.70 -9.53
N LEU A 409 -27.20 3.22 -9.72
CA LEU A 409 -26.22 3.09 -8.63
C LEU A 409 -25.75 4.47 -8.17
N LEU A 410 -25.94 4.77 -6.88
CA LEU A 410 -25.43 6.00 -6.25
C LEU A 410 -24.05 5.79 -5.60
N GLY A 411 -23.74 4.55 -5.19
CA GLY A 411 -22.47 4.18 -4.60
C GLY A 411 -22.62 3.06 -3.59
N GLY A 412 -21.93 3.15 -2.46
CA GLY A 412 -22.08 2.21 -1.36
C GLY A 412 -21.29 2.61 -0.13
N PHE A 413 -21.38 1.79 0.92
CA PHE A 413 -20.62 1.99 2.14
C PHE A 413 -20.04 0.69 2.69
N VAL A 414 -18.98 0.81 3.47
CA VAL A 414 -18.43 -0.27 4.29
C VAL A 414 -18.53 0.11 5.76
N VAL A 415 -19.14 -0.75 6.57
CA VAL A 415 -19.10 -0.71 8.03
C VAL A 415 -17.96 -1.59 8.49
N ILE A 416 -17.04 -1.00 9.21
CA ILE A 416 -15.87 -1.65 9.79
C ILE A 416 -16.07 -1.72 11.31
N THR A 417 -16.03 -2.92 11.88
CA THR A 417 -16.17 -3.13 13.33
C THR A 417 -14.84 -3.54 13.95
N ARG A 418 -14.50 -2.93 15.10
CA ARG A 418 -13.34 -3.20 15.96
C ARG A 418 -13.82 -3.28 17.40
N SER A 419 -14.00 -4.50 17.89
CA SER A 419 -14.76 -4.76 19.13
C SER A 419 -16.08 -3.99 19.15
N GLU A 420 -16.21 -2.95 19.98
CA GLU A 420 -17.42 -2.12 20.11
C GLU A 420 -17.46 -0.92 19.14
N GLU A 421 -16.33 -0.56 18.54
CA GLU A 421 -16.23 0.59 17.66
C GLU A 421 -16.67 0.27 16.24
N LYS A 422 -17.36 1.23 15.62
CA LYS A 422 -17.85 1.12 14.26
C LYS A 422 -17.48 2.35 13.45
N GLU A 423 -16.96 2.12 12.26
CA GLU A 423 -16.59 3.16 11.30
C GLU A 423 -17.32 2.90 9.98
N VAL A 424 -17.92 3.95 9.42
CA VAL A 424 -18.66 3.86 8.15
C VAL A 424 -17.93 4.69 7.10
N ILE A 425 -17.60 4.06 5.97
CA ILE A 425 -16.92 4.73 4.86
C ILE A 425 -17.78 4.63 3.61
N PHE A 426 -18.15 5.79 3.06
CA PHE A 426 -18.91 5.89 1.82
C PHE A 426 -17.98 6.00 0.61
N VAL A 427 -18.39 5.39 -0.50
CA VAL A 427 -17.75 5.53 -1.81
C VAL A 427 -18.83 5.84 -2.83
N SER A 428 -18.75 7.01 -3.48
CA SER A 428 -19.71 7.43 -4.50
C SER A 428 -19.55 6.64 -5.80
N ALA A 429 -20.63 6.53 -6.57
CA ALA A 429 -20.61 5.96 -7.92
C ALA A 429 -19.64 6.73 -8.84
N GLU A 430 -19.49 8.05 -8.68
CA GLU A 430 -18.50 8.86 -9.40
C GLU A 430 -17.06 8.34 -9.15
N THR A 431 -16.73 8.06 -7.88
CA THR A 431 -15.42 7.50 -7.53
C THR A 431 -15.25 6.11 -8.13
N MET A 432 -16.29 5.27 -8.07
CA MET A 432 -16.25 3.92 -8.64
C MET A 432 -16.07 3.97 -10.16
N ALA A 433 -16.73 4.90 -10.85
CA ALA A 433 -16.62 5.08 -12.30
C ALA A 433 -15.20 5.48 -12.70
N LYS A 434 -14.59 6.47 -12.02
CA LYS A 434 -13.20 6.90 -12.27
C LYS A 434 -12.19 5.76 -12.07
N VAL A 435 -12.38 4.93 -11.04
CA VAL A 435 -11.54 3.74 -10.83
C VAL A 435 -11.72 2.75 -11.98
N ALA A 436 -12.93 2.63 -12.51
CA ALA A 436 -13.22 1.77 -13.63
C ALA A 436 -12.58 2.22 -14.94
N ASP A 437 -12.52 3.53 -15.17
CA ASP A 437 -11.87 4.10 -16.36
C ASP A 437 -10.35 3.84 -16.35
N CYS A 438 -9.77 3.57 -15.19
CA CYS A 438 -8.38 3.16 -15.04
C CYS A 438 -8.16 1.65 -15.27
N SER A 439 -9.23 0.86 -15.34
CA SER A 439 -9.16 -0.59 -15.47
C SER A 439 -9.24 -1.04 -16.93
N LYS A 440 -8.41 -2.01 -17.31
CA LYS A 440 -8.43 -2.61 -18.65
C LYS A 440 -9.32 -3.86 -18.63
N GLY A 441 -10.45 -3.84 -19.32
CA GLY A 441 -11.28 -5.03 -19.58
C GLY A 441 -12.80 -4.81 -19.48
N ASN A 442 -13.56 -5.85 -19.85
CA ASN A 442 -15.02 -5.78 -19.99
C ASN A 442 -15.78 -6.21 -18.72
N VAL A 443 -15.08 -6.44 -17.60
CA VAL A 443 -15.71 -6.95 -16.36
C VAL A 443 -16.80 -6.00 -15.85
N LYS A 444 -16.63 -4.68 -16.00
CA LYS A 444 -17.66 -3.68 -15.64
C LYS A 444 -18.94 -3.86 -16.46
N SER A 445 -18.82 -4.08 -17.77
CA SER A 445 -19.98 -4.28 -18.65
C SER A 445 -20.64 -5.64 -18.43
N THR A 446 -19.88 -6.67 -18.10
CA THR A 446 -20.43 -8.03 -17.91
C THR A 446 -21.01 -8.24 -16.51
N TRP A 447 -20.39 -7.67 -15.47
CA TRP A 447 -20.71 -7.90 -14.07
C TRP A 447 -20.71 -6.58 -13.25
N PRO A 448 -21.60 -5.63 -13.57
CA PRO A 448 -21.56 -4.27 -13.00
C PRO A 448 -21.71 -4.25 -11.48
N LYS A 449 -22.59 -5.08 -10.90
CA LYS A 449 -22.81 -5.15 -9.45
C LYS A 449 -21.59 -5.68 -8.70
N GLN A 450 -21.02 -6.79 -9.19
CA GLN A 450 -19.82 -7.41 -8.61
C GLN A 450 -18.63 -6.47 -8.72
N TYR A 451 -18.52 -5.77 -9.85
CA TYR A 451 -17.49 -4.76 -10.07
C TYR A 451 -17.61 -3.60 -9.09
N ALA A 452 -18.82 -3.04 -8.91
CA ALA A 452 -19.09 -1.97 -7.95
C ALA A 452 -18.74 -2.39 -6.52
N ARG A 453 -19.18 -3.59 -6.09
CA ARG A 453 -18.87 -4.13 -4.76
C ARG A 453 -17.37 -4.34 -4.57
N LYS A 454 -16.67 -4.90 -5.56
CA LYS A 454 -15.21 -5.06 -5.51
C LYS A 454 -14.50 -3.71 -5.42
N THR A 455 -14.98 -2.70 -6.14
CA THR A 455 -14.42 -1.35 -6.13
C THR A 455 -14.63 -0.67 -4.79
N LEU A 456 -15.83 -0.76 -4.22
CA LEU A 456 -16.15 -0.29 -2.86
C LEU A 456 -15.14 -0.84 -1.85
N LEU A 457 -14.99 -2.16 -1.80
CA LEU A 457 -14.09 -2.85 -0.87
C LEU A 457 -12.64 -2.38 -1.04
N ARG A 458 -12.14 -2.32 -2.29
CA ARG A 458 -10.78 -1.84 -2.61
C ARG A 458 -10.53 -0.40 -2.19
N GLN A 459 -11.49 0.49 -2.41
CA GLN A 459 -11.33 1.91 -2.06
C GLN A 459 -11.31 2.13 -0.54
N THR A 460 -11.92 1.23 0.23
CA THR A 460 -11.94 1.30 1.70
C THR A 460 -10.83 0.50 2.40
N PHE A 461 -10.10 -0.35 1.67
CA PHE A 461 -9.14 -1.30 2.26
C PHE A 461 -8.07 -0.64 3.14
N SER A 462 -7.55 0.53 2.76
CA SER A 462 -6.53 1.23 3.57
C SER A 462 -7.03 1.67 4.95
N SER A 463 -8.35 1.78 5.14
CA SER A 463 -8.94 2.08 6.45
C SER A 463 -9.17 0.82 7.29
N TRP A 464 -9.09 -0.36 6.67
CA TRP A 464 -9.19 -1.64 7.37
C TRP A 464 -7.88 -2.00 8.06
N LEU A 465 -6.76 -1.50 7.54
CA LEU A 465 -5.41 -1.62 8.10
C LEU A 465 -5.19 -0.56 9.19
#